data_AF-A0A529Y3M8-F1
#
_entry.id   AF-A0A529Y3M8-F1
#
_cell.length_a   1.000
_cell.length_b   1.000
_cell.length_c   1.000
_cell.angle_alpha   90.00
_cell.angle_beta   90.00
_cell.angle_gamma   90.00
#
_symmetry.space_group_name_H-M   'P 1'
#
loop_
_entity.id
_entity.type
_entity.pdbx_description
1 polymer ?
#
loop_
_entity_poly.entity_id
_entity_poly.type
_entity_poly.pdbx_seq_one_letter_code
_entity_poly.pdbx_strand_id
1 'polypeptide(L)'
;GKPGDGIVYYSPSTVLGEKDGLQSFTAIGTVRQGDVYEGVMGGGFTPARRDVDWCDAEEAPIKPLLARLDFTAGKPNWGYQLRFGLFEIGERDFRLIGEAMGARLESAAT
;
A
#
# COMPACT_ATOMS: atom_id res chain seq x y z
N GLY A 1 -3.95 8.91 -5.70
CA GLY A 1 -5.07 9.04 -4.76
C GLY A 1 -5.47 10.49 -4.60
N LYS A 2 -6.75 10.73 -4.32
CA LYS A 2 -7.32 11.98 -3.82
C LYS A 2 -7.36 11.94 -2.28
N PRO A 3 -7.57 13.07 -1.59
CA PRO A 3 -7.78 13.07 -0.15
C PRO A 3 -8.90 12.09 0.26
N GLY A 4 -8.65 11.34 1.35
CA GLY A 4 -9.55 10.30 1.85
C GLY A 4 -9.34 8.92 1.21
N ASP A 5 -8.58 8.79 0.12
CA ASP A 5 -8.24 7.47 -0.42
C ASP A 5 -7.31 6.71 0.55
N GLY A 6 -7.55 5.42 0.71
CA GLY A 6 -6.63 4.52 1.39
C GLY A 6 -5.38 4.24 0.54
N ILE A 7 -4.23 4.12 1.19
CA ILE A 7 -2.97 3.70 0.57
C ILE A 7 -2.34 2.59 1.39
N VAL A 8 -1.76 1.60 0.71
CA VAL A 8 -1.02 0.51 1.33
C VAL A 8 0.26 0.27 0.54
N TYR A 9 1.38 0.08 1.24
CA TYR A 9 2.65 -0.31 0.65
C TYR A 9 2.85 -1.81 0.75
N TYR A 10 3.31 -2.38 -0.37
CA TYR A 10 3.83 -3.73 -0.45
C TYR A 10 5.32 -3.67 -0.78
N SER A 11 6.12 -4.34 0.04
CA SER A 11 7.56 -4.47 -0.13
C SER A 11 7.90 -5.89 -0.58
N PRO A 12 8.39 -6.09 -1.82
CA PRO A 12 8.83 -7.41 -2.29
C PRO A 12 10.12 -7.85 -1.58
N SER A 13 10.93 -6.90 -1.11
CA SER A 13 12.18 -7.10 -0.40
C SER A 13 12.43 -6.06 0.69
N THR A 14 13.32 -6.35 1.64
CA THR A 14 13.77 -5.40 2.68
C THR A 14 14.74 -4.36 2.10
N VAL A 15 15.59 -4.78 1.17
CA VAL A 15 16.54 -3.91 0.47
C VAL A 15 16.15 -3.76 -1.00
N LEU A 16 16.21 -2.53 -1.50
CA LEU A 16 15.88 -2.23 -2.89
C LEU A 16 16.82 -2.99 -3.84
N GLY A 17 16.24 -3.80 -4.73
CA GLY A 17 16.98 -4.58 -5.72
C GLY A 17 17.40 -5.97 -5.25
N GLU A 18 17.23 -6.29 -3.98
CA GLU A 18 17.50 -7.63 -3.44
C GLU A 18 16.31 -8.58 -3.61
N LYS A 19 16.58 -9.89 -3.46
CA LYS A 19 15.59 -10.96 -3.54
C LYS A 19 15.52 -11.75 -2.24
N ASP A 20 15.45 -11.03 -1.12
CA ASP A 20 15.34 -11.62 0.22
C ASP A 20 13.95 -12.22 0.52
N GLY A 21 12.95 -11.88 -0.30
CA GLY A 21 11.63 -12.50 -0.25
C GLY A 21 10.71 -11.97 0.85
N LEU A 22 10.88 -10.73 1.30
CA LEU A 22 10.02 -10.11 2.32
C LEU A 22 8.53 -10.30 2.03
N GLN A 23 8.09 -9.95 0.81
CA GLN A 23 6.72 -10.11 0.31
C GLN A 23 5.64 -9.73 1.34
N SER A 24 5.74 -8.52 1.90
CA SER A 24 4.90 -8.07 3.01
C SER A 24 4.30 -6.69 2.76
N PHE A 25 3.15 -6.44 3.36
CA PHE A 25 2.61 -5.10 3.52
C PHE A 25 3.32 -4.40 4.68
N THR A 26 3.80 -3.19 4.45
CA THR A 26 4.77 -2.51 5.35
C THR A 26 4.31 -1.14 5.82
N ALA A 27 3.31 -0.54 5.18
CA ALA A 27 2.65 0.66 5.67
C ALA A 27 1.22 0.73 5.14
N ILE A 28 0.32 1.34 5.91
CA ILE A 28 -1.07 1.59 5.52
C ILE A 28 -1.52 2.92 6.11
N GLY A 29 -2.35 3.66 5.38
CA GLY A 29 -2.83 4.97 5.82
C GLY A 29 -3.84 5.58 4.86
N THR A 30 -4.13 6.85 5.09
CA THR A 30 -5.10 7.62 4.30
C THR A 30 -4.45 8.88 3.75
N VAL A 31 -4.70 9.19 2.48
CA VAL A 31 -4.23 10.42 1.86
C VAL A 31 -4.83 11.62 2.57
N ARG A 32 -3.97 12.47 3.14
CA ARG A 32 -4.38 13.67 3.89
C ARG A 32 -5.06 14.68 2.98
N GLN A 33 -5.93 15.50 3.56
CA GLN A 33 -6.41 16.74 2.92
C GLN A 33 -5.24 17.66 2.56
N GLY A 34 -5.33 18.31 1.39
CA GLY A 34 -4.31 19.22 0.90
C GLY A 34 -4.03 19.09 -0.59
N ASP A 35 -3.28 20.08 -1.09
CA ASP A 35 -2.90 20.16 -2.49
C ASP A 35 -1.76 19.20 -2.82
N VAL A 36 -1.69 18.80 -4.08
CA VAL A 36 -0.52 18.12 -4.62
C VAL A 36 0.63 19.11 -4.63
N TYR A 37 1.77 18.71 -4.08
CA TYR A 37 2.98 19.53 -4.10
C TYR A 37 4.12 18.78 -4.80
N GLU A 38 5.09 19.52 -5.32
CA GLU A 38 6.27 18.92 -5.93
C GLU A 38 7.36 18.69 -4.87
N GLY A 39 7.95 17.50 -4.84
CA GLY A 39 9.05 17.19 -3.93
C GLY A 39 10.35 16.95 -4.68
N VAL A 40 11.40 17.72 -4.37
CA VAL A 40 12.72 17.58 -4.99
C VAL A 40 13.37 16.27 -4.54
N MET A 41 13.66 15.38 -5.49
CA MET A 41 14.32 14.09 -5.25
C MET A 41 15.76 14.02 -5.76
N GLY A 42 16.30 15.16 -6.22
CA GLY A 42 17.63 15.25 -6.83
C GLY A 42 17.65 14.91 -8.32
N GLY A 43 18.73 15.26 -9.01
CA GLY A 43 18.90 14.96 -10.45
C GLY A 43 17.90 15.63 -11.38
N GLY A 44 17.23 16.72 -10.95
CA GLY A 44 16.17 17.38 -11.73
C GLY A 44 14.82 16.65 -11.70
N PHE A 45 14.68 15.62 -10.87
CA PHE A 45 13.44 14.87 -10.70
C PHE A 45 12.60 15.45 -9.55
N THR A 46 11.43 16.00 -9.88
CA THR A 46 10.53 16.64 -8.91
C THR A 46 9.12 16.04 -9.04
N PRO A 47 8.89 14.81 -8.56
CA PRO A 47 7.58 14.19 -8.66
C PRO A 47 6.54 14.91 -7.78
N ALA A 48 5.29 14.88 -8.26
CA ALA A 48 4.12 15.22 -7.49
C ALA A 48 4.00 14.31 -6.25
N ARG A 49 3.61 14.89 -5.12
CA ARG A 49 3.47 14.26 -3.80
C ARG A 49 2.17 14.67 -3.13
N ARG A 50 1.73 13.82 -2.22
CA ARG A 50 0.67 14.08 -1.25
C ARG A 50 1.10 13.54 0.10
N ASP A 51 0.65 14.20 1.16
CA ASP A 51 0.85 13.70 2.52
C ASP A 51 -0.13 12.56 2.81
N VAL A 52 0.30 11.65 3.68
CA VAL A 52 -0.47 10.50 4.13
C VAL A 52 -0.45 10.49 5.65
N ASP A 53 -1.64 10.34 6.23
CA ASP A 53 -1.80 10.03 7.64
C ASP A 53 -1.63 8.51 7.80
N TRP A 54 -0.44 8.09 8.23
CA TRP A 54 -0.08 6.69 8.41
C TRP A 54 -0.68 6.14 9.70
N CYS A 55 -1.23 4.92 9.62
CA CYS A 55 -1.70 4.19 10.78
C CYS A 55 -0.53 3.58 11.57
N ASP A 56 -0.70 3.44 12.88
CA ASP A 56 0.09 2.51 13.67
C ASP A 56 -0.26 1.09 13.24
N ALA A 57 0.70 0.38 12.66
CA ALA A 57 0.49 -0.88 11.96
C ALA A 57 1.79 -1.71 11.93
N GLU A 58 1.63 -3.02 12.00
CA GLU A 58 2.72 -4.00 11.91
C GLU A 58 2.90 -4.50 10.47
N GLU A 59 4.10 -4.98 10.16
CA GLU A 59 4.36 -5.68 8.90
C GLU A 59 3.52 -6.96 8.81
N ALA A 60 2.87 -7.18 7.66
CA ALA A 60 2.05 -8.36 7.42
C ALA A 60 2.44 -9.09 6.13
N PRO A 61 2.86 -10.37 6.17
CA PRO A 61 3.18 -11.13 4.97
C PRO A 61 1.93 -11.34 4.10
N ILE A 62 2.07 -11.24 2.77
CA ILE A 62 0.94 -11.44 1.85
C ILE A 62 0.48 -12.91 1.79
N LYS A 63 1.37 -13.86 2.12
CA LYS A 63 1.17 -15.30 1.94
C LYS A 63 -0.14 -15.84 2.56
N PRO A 64 -0.51 -15.51 3.82
CA PRO A 64 -1.78 -15.95 4.42
C PRO A 64 -3.03 -15.31 3.79
N LEU A 65 -2.86 -14.21 3.04
CA LEU A 65 -3.93 -13.44 2.44
C LEU A 65 -4.19 -13.81 0.98
N LEU A 66 -3.31 -14.58 0.33
CA LEU A 66 -3.40 -14.88 -1.11
C LEU A 66 -4.73 -15.50 -1.56
N ALA A 67 -5.37 -16.30 -0.70
CA ALA A 67 -6.67 -16.91 -1.01
C ALA A 67 -7.88 -16.01 -0.63
N ARG A 68 -7.62 -14.88 0.06
CA ARG A 68 -8.64 -13.99 0.62
C ARG A 68 -8.77 -12.69 -0.16
N LEU A 69 -7.69 -12.17 -0.73
CA LEU A 69 -7.70 -10.90 -1.46
C LEU A 69 -8.22 -11.10 -2.88
N ASP A 70 -9.10 -10.22 -3.34
CA ASP A 70 -9.71 -10.26 -4.67
C ASP A 70 -8.65 -10.09 -5.77
N PHE A 71 -7.58 -9.33 -5.51
CA PHE A 71 -6.49 -9.18 -6.48
C PHE A 71 -5.56 -10.40 -6.59
N THR A 72 -5.64 -11.37 -5.66
CA THR A 72 -4.77 -12.57 -5.65
C THR A 72 -5.52 -13.90 -5.79
N ALA A 73 -6.72 -14.02 -5.24
CA ALA A 73 -7.44 -15.29 -5.14
C ALA A 73 -7.75 -15.87 -6.52
N GLY A 74 -7.33 -17.13 -6.75
CA GLY A 74 -7.51 -17.83 -8.02
C GLY A 74 -6.66 -17.30 -9.19
N LYS A 75 -5.73 -16.36 -8.95
CA LYS A 75 -4.92 -15.72 -10.00
C LYS A 75 -3.46 -16.17 -9.91
N PRO A 76 -2.96 -17.05 -10.79
CA PRO A 76 -1.59 -17.59 -10.69
C PRO A 76 -0.49 -16.53 -10.87
N ASN A 77 -0.78 -15.45 -11.60
CA ASN A 77 0.17 -14.35 -11.87
C ASN A 77 -0.16 -13.07 -11.09
N TRP A 78 -0.73 -13.19 -9.90
CA TRP A 78 -1.14 -12.05 -9.07
C TRP A 78 -0.01 -11.03 -8.85
N GLY A 79 1.25 -11.48 -8.79
CA GLY A 79 2.40 -10.61 -8.57
C GLY A 79 2.76 -9.70 -9.75
N TYR A 80 2.17 -9.88 -10.92
CA TYR A 80 2.45 -9.06 -12.10
C TYR A 80 2.04 -7.60 -11.91
N GLN A 81 0.87 -7.35 -11.31
CA GLN A 81 0.37 -5.98 -11.10
C GLN A 81 1.25 -5.15 -10.14
N LEU A 82 1.96 -5.81 -9.22
CA LEU A 82 2.87 -5.16 -8.25
C LEU A 82 4.12 -4.57 -8.91
N ARG A 83 4.37 -4.86 -10.19
CA ARG A 83 5.52 -4.33 -10.94
C ARG A 83 5.30 -2.93 -11.52
N PHE A 84 4.06 -2.43 -11.51
CA PHE A 84 3.71 -1.13 -12.10
C PHE A 84 3.78 0.03 -11.11
N GLY A 85 4.29 -0.20 -9.89
CA GLY A 85 4.46 0.80 -8.85
C GLY A 85 3.17 1.14 -8.09
N LEU A 86 2.03 1.27 -8.78
CA LEU A 86 0.72 1.53 -8.19
C LEU A 86 -0.37 0.82 -8.98
N PHE A 87 -1.33 0.23 -8.28
CA PHE A 87 -2.59 -0.24 -8.84
C PHE A 87 -3.70 -0.11 -7.79
N GLU A 88 -4.95 -0.11 -8.24
CA GLU A 88 -6.12 0.02 -7.37
C GLU A 88 -6.57 -1.34 -6.83
N ILE A 89 -6.94 -1.37 -5.53
CA ILE A 89 -7.59 -2.52 -4.88
C ILE A 89 -8.95 -2.09 -4.35
N GLY A 90 -9.86 -3.06 -4.21
CA GLY A 90 -11.17 -2.81 -3.61
C GLY A 90 -11.07 -2.54 -2.10
N GLU A 91 -12.09 -1.86 -1.56
CA GLU A 91 -12.20 -1.56 -0.13
C GLU A 91 -12.10 -2.81 0.76
N ARG A 92 -12.65 -3.94 0.29
CA ARG A 92 -12.56 -5.23 0.98
C ARG A 92 -11.11 -5.67 1.17
N ASP A 93 -10.30 -5.61 0.12
CA ASP A 93 -8.88 -5.99 0.19
C ASP A 93 -8.12 -5.03 1.09
N PHE A 94 -8.39 -3.72 1.00
CA PHE A 94 -7.78 -2.71 1.89
C PHE A 94 -8.06 -3.01 3.37
N ARG A 95 -9.31 -3.33 3.74
CA ARG A 95 -9.68 -3.70 5.11
C ARG A 95 -9.01 -5.00 5.55
N LEU A 96 -9.01 -6.03 4.71
CA LEU A 96 -8.36 -7.31 5.02
C LEU A 96 -6.86 -7.16 5.27
N ILE A 97 -6.20 -6.29 4.51
CA ILE A 97 -4.79 -5.97 4.73
C ILE A 97 -4.61 -5.20 6.03
N GLY A 98 -5.42 -4.17 6.29
CA GLY A 98 -5.37 -3.42 7.55
C GLY A 98 -5.58 -4.29 8.78
N GLU A 99 -6.53 -5.22 8.74
CA GLU A 99 -6.74 -6.23 9.79
C GLU A 99 -5.50 -7.09 10.02
N ALA A 100 -4.87 -7.57 8.94
CA ALA A 100 -3.66 -8.39 9.02
C ALA A 100 -2.46 -7.61 9.57
N MET A 101 -2.41 -6.31 9.32
CA MET A 101 -1.39 -5.39 9.85
C MET A 101 -1.71 -4.88 11.27
N GLY A 102 -2.83 -5.27 11.88
CA GLY A 102 -3.25 -4.73 13.18
C GLY A 102 -3.54 -3.23 13.16
N ALA A 103 -3.79 -2.65 11.98
CA ALA A 103 -3.92 -1.23 11.79
C ALA A 103 -5.23 -0.70 12.38
N ARG A 104 -5.15 0.38 13.15
CA ARG A 104 -6.33 1.14 13.56
C ARG A 104 -6.79 2.04 12.41
N LEU A 105 -7.53 1.45 11.48
CA LEU A 105 -8.19 2.20 10.42
C LEU A 105 -9.29 3.06 11.05
N GLU A 106 -9.11 4.38 11.04
CA GLU A 106 -10.19 5.28 11.43
C GLU A 106 -11.34 5.11 10.44
N SER A 107 -12.53 4.83 10.97
CA SER A 107 -13.74 4.88 10.15
C SER A 107 -13.99 6.33 9.79
N ALA A 108 -14.08 6.65 8.49
CA ALA A 108 -14.48 7.98 8.06
C ALA A 108 -15.78 8.35 8.76
N ALA A 109 -15.74 9.41 9.58
CA ALA A 109 -16.94 9.95 10.22
C ALA A 109 -17.98 10.24 9.13
N THR A 110 -19.19 9.72 9.33
CA THR A 110 -20.34 9.85 8.43
C THR A 110 -20.76 11.31 8.27
#